data_AF-A0A4Y2DB80-F1
#
_entry.id   AF-A0A4Y2DB80-F1
#
_cell.length_a   1.000
_cell.length_b   1.000
_cell.length_c   1.000
_cell.angle_alpha   90.00
_cell.angle_beta   90.00
_cell.angle_gamma   90.00
#
_symmetry.space_group_name_H-M   'P 1'
#
loop_
_entity.id
_entity.type
_entity.pdbx_description
1 polymer ?
#
loop_
_entity_poly.entity_id
_entity_poly.type
_entity_poly.pdbx_seq_one_letter_code
_entity_poly.pdbx_strand_id
1 'polypeptide(L)'
;MRDLAGKLFYDDLLKSLWMDRFPENFKLVLVASSVEMNSLAIMDDKIAELVPRPSVNYTAVSPDSSNNSTLERNVAGLTKKCLN
;
A
#
# COMPACT_ATOMS: atom_id res chain seq x y z
N MET A 1 -11.90 5.57 22.12
CA MET A 1 -12.93 5.60 21.05
C MET A 1 -12.57 6.71 20.10
N ARG A 2 -12.58 6.42 18.80
CA ARG A 2 -12.31 7.42 17.75
C ARG A 2 -13.56 7.63 16.93
N ASP A 3 -13.87 8.88 16.66
CA ASP A 3 -14.87 9.22 15.66
C ASP A 3 -14.20 9.16 14.28
N LEU A 4 -14.62 8.22 13.43
CA LEU A 4 -14.27 8.18 12.02
C LEU A 4 -15.55 8.30 11.19
N ALA A 5 -15.58 9.31 10.33
CA ALA A 5 -16.71 9.56 9.42
C ALA A 5 -18.07 9.66 10.13
N GLY A 6 -18.11 10.22 11.34
CA GLY A 6 -19.33 10.36 12.15
C GLY A 6 -19.78 9.07 12.83
N LYS A 7 -18.92 8.04 12.87
CA LYS A 7 -19.16 6.78 13.57
C LYS A 7 -18.11 6.57 14.64
N LEU A 8 -18.57 6.23 15.84
CA LEU A 8 -17.70 5.90 16.97
C LEU A 8 -17.17 4.47 16.82
N PHE A 9 -15.86 4.35 16.68
CA PHE A 9 -15.17 3.05 16.68
C PHE A 9 -14.39 2.86 17.98
N TYR A 10 -14.46 1.64 18.51
CA TYR A 10 -13.66 1.22 19.65
C TYR A 10 -12.19 1.04 19.23
N ASP A 11 -11.27 1.47 20.09
CA ASP A 11 -9.84 1.36 19.79
C ASP A 11 -9.39 -0.10 19.69
N ASP A 12 -10.02 -1.03 20.42
CA ASP A 12 -9.70 -2.45 20.33
C ASP A 12 -10.01 -3.04 18.96
N LEU A 13 -11.12 -2.62 18.34
CA LEU A 13 -11.51 -3.06 16.99
C LEU A 13 -10.57 -2.48 15.92
N LEU A 14 -10.22 -1.20 16.04
CA LEU A 14 -9.25 -0.61 15.12
C LEU A 14 -7.88 -1.27 15.29
N LYS A 15 -7.48 -1.58 16.52
CA LYS A 15 -6.23 -2.27 16.83
C LYS A 15 -6.23 -3.67 16.25
N SER A 16 -7.31 -4.45 16.39
CA SER A 16 -7.38 -5.78 15.77
C SER A 16 -7.31 -5.70 14.24
N LEU A 17 -7.99 -4.72 13.63
CA LEU A 17 -8.02 -4.54 12.18
C LEU A 17 -6.68 -4.05 11.61
N TRP A 18 -5.96 -3.24 12.38
CA TRP A 18 -4.58 -2.86 12.08
C TRP A 18 -3.63 -4.03 12.21
N MET A 19 -3.71 -4.77 13.32
CA MET A 19 -2.88 -5.96 13.56
C MET A 19 -3.10 -7.03 12.49
N ASP A 20 -4.29 -7.12 11.89
CA ASP A 20 -4.56 -8.06 10.81
C ASP A 20 -3.73 -7.78 9.55
N ARG A 21 -3.50 -6.50 9.21
CA ARG A 21 -2.74 -6.08 8.02
C ARG A 21 -1.23 -6.26 8.13
N PHE A 22 -0.69 -6.46 9.32
CA PHE A 22 0.75 -6.55 9.52
C PHE A 22 1.32 -7.93 9.14
N PRO A 23 2.57 -8.00 8.66
CA PRO A 23 3.31 -9.25 8.59
C PRO A 23 3.51 -9.86 9.99
N GLU A 24 3.62 -11.18 10.08
CA GLU A 24 3.63 -11.93 11.36
C GLU A 24 4.78 -11.52 12.30
N ASN A 25 5.94 -11.15 11.74
CA ASN A 25 7.08 -10.64 12.49
C ASN A 25 6.82 -9.26 13.13
N PHE A 26 5.99 -8.41 12.52
CA PHE A 26 5.58 -7.13 13.12
C PHE A 26 4.58 -7.34 14.26
N LYS A 27 3.63 -8.26 14.09
CA LYS A 27 2.62 -8.57 15.11
C LYS A 27 3.28 -9.02 16.42
N LEU A 28 4.30 -9.87 16.35
CA LEU A 28 5.07 -10.36 17.50
C LEU A 28 5.70 -9.25 18.34
N VAL A 29 6.36 -8.29 17.68
CA VAL A 29 7.01 -7.15 18.37
C VAL A 29 5.97 -6.22 19.00
N LEU A 30 4.87 -5.96 18.30
CA LEU A 30 3.83 -5.05 18.75
C LEU A 30 3.00 -5.63 19.92
N VAL A 31 2.73 -6.93 19.91
CA VAL A 31 2.02 -7.62 21.01
C VAL A 31 2.85 -7.61 22.30
N ALA A 32 4.17 -7.83 22.20
CA ALA A 32 5.06 -7.82 23.37
C ALA A 32 5.16 -6.46 24.07
N SER A 33 4.88 -5.37 23.35
CA SER A 33 5.10 -4.01 23.84
C SER A 33 3.86 -3.39 24.55
N SER A 34 2.69 -4.04 24.51
CA SER A 34 1.43 -3.59 25.18
C SER A 34 0.97 -2.16 24.82
N VAL A 35 1.32 -1.67 23.64
CA VAL A 35 1.30 -0.24 23.34
C VAL A 35 -0.08 0.31 22.98
N GLU A 36 -0.35 1.56 23.40
CA GLU A 36 -1.50 2.36 22.99
C GLU A 36 -1.51 2.60 21.48
N MET A 37 -2.68 2.73 20.85
CA MET A 37 -2.75 2.72 19.39
C MET A 37 -2.06 3.90 18.68
N ASN A 38 -1.89 5.04 19.36
CA ASN A 38 -1.11 6.15 18.79
C ASN A 38 0.38 5.84 18.70
N SER A 39 0.92 5.13 19.68
CA SER A 39 2.32 4.69 19.68
C SER A 39 2.53 3.41 18.86
N LEU A 40 1.46 2.64 18.62
CA LEU A 40 1.43 1.57 17.60
C LEU A 40 1.68 2.13 16.19
N ALA A 41 1.05 3.26 15.84
CA ALA A 41 1.26 3.96 14.56
C ALA A 41 2.71 4.44 14.40
N ILE A 42 3.28 5.03 15.44
CA ILE A 42 4.66 5.53 15.41
C ILE A 42 5.66 4.36 15.28
N MET A 43 5.40 3.23 15.95
CA MET A 43 6.25 2.04 15.80
C MET A 43 6.11 1.41 14.43
N ASP A 44 4.89 1.36 13.87
CA ASP A 44 4.69 0.89 12.51
C ASP A 44 5.53 1.70 11.52
N ASP A 45 5.42 3.03 11.54
CA ASP A 45 6.20 3.90 10.66
C ASP A 45 7.71 3.63 10.77
N LYS A 46 8.22 3.44 11.99
CA LYS A 46 9.63 3.12 12.24
C LYS A 46 10.05 1.76 11.71
N ILE A 47 9.21 0.73 11.89
CA ILE A 47 9.54 -0.61 11.40
C ILE A 47 9.39 -0.65 9.86
N ALA A 48 8.44 0.09 9.28
CA ALA A 48 8.29 0.25 7.84
C ALA A 48 9.47 0.99 7.17
N GLU A 49 10.21 1.81 7.92
CA GLU A 49 11.48 2.40 7.51
C GLU A 49 12.64 1.38 7.58
N LEU A 50 12.64 0.54 8.61
CA LEU A 50 13.70 -0.46 8.84
C LEU A 50 13.55 -1.71 7.96
N VAL A 51 12.32 -2.07 7.58
CA VAL A 51 12.05 -3.22 6.73
C VAL A 51 12.20 -2.78 5.28
N PRO A 52 13.17 -3.34 4.53
CA PRO A 52 13.34 -3.02 3.12
C PRO A 52 12.04 -3.32 2.40
N ARG A 53 11.37 -2.28 1.92
CA ARG A 53 10.23 -2.47 1.02
C ARG A 53 10.78 -3.23 -0.19
N PRO A 54 10.08 -4.27 -0.68
CA PRO A 54 10.50 -4.90 -1.93
C PRO A 54 10.65 -3.79 -2.95
N SER A 55 11.87 -3.63 -3.48
CA SER A 55 12.16 -2.59 -4.45
C SER A 55 11.22 -2.82 -5.61
N VAL A 56 10.18 -1.99 -5.71
CA VAL A 56 9.40 -1.93 -6.93
C VAL A 56 10.43 -1.48 -7.94
N ASN A 57 10.86 -2.37 -8.83
CA ASN A 57 11.75 -2.01 -9.93
C ASN A 57 10.94 -1.11 -10.85
N TYR A 58 10.89 0.18 -10.53
CA TYR A 58 10.36 1.20 -11.41
C TYR A 58 11.39 1.38 -12.53
N THR A 59 11.19 0.67 -13.62
CA THR A 59 11.77 1.11 -14.89
C THR A 59 11.06 2.41 -15.23
N ALA A 60 11.73 3.54 -15.03
CA ALA A 60 11.30 4.79 -15.60
C ALA A 60 11.07 4.55 -17.10
N VAL A 61 9.82 4.62 -17.53
CA VAL A 61 9.47 4.51 -18.94
C VAL A 61 10.10 5.72 -19.61
N SER A 62 11.24 5.52 -20.29
CA SER A 62 11.78 6.56 -21.15
C SER A 62 10.73 6.85 -22.23
N PRO A 63 10.35 8.11 -22.46
CA PRO A 63 9.36 8.45 -23.48
C PRO A 63 9.79 7.97 -24.88
N ASP A 64 11.10 7.84 -25.12
CA ASP A 64 11.68 7.37 -26.39
C ASP A 64 11.81 5.84 -26.49
N SER A 65 11.27 5.10 -25.52
CA SER A 65 11.37 3.65 -25.49
C SER A 65 10.58 3.04 -26.66
N SER A 66 11.30 2.38 -27.58
CA SER A 66 10.77 1.83 -28.84
C SER A 66 9.51 0.96 -28.67
N ASN A 67 9.37 0.27 -27.53
CA ASN A 67 8.19 -0.50 -27.15
C ASN A 67 6.91 0.38 -27.02
N ASN A 68 6.99 1.61 -26.52
CA ASN A 68 5.84 2.51 -26.39
C ASN A 68 5.25 2.88 -27.74
N SER A 69 6.10 3.23 -28.71
CA SER A 69 5.66 3.58 -30.07
C SER A 69 4.91 2.44 -30.77
N THR A 70 5.26 1.19 -30.44
CA THR A 70 4.60 -0.01 -30.96
C THR A 70 3.25 -0.24 -30.27
N LEU A 71 3.19 -0.05 -28.95
CA LEU A 71 1.96 -0.12 -28.16
C LEU A 71 0.95 0.94 -28.61
N GLU A 72 1.38 2.20 -28.79
CA GLU A 72 0.53 3.29 -29.27
C GLU A 72 -0.05 2.99 -30.65
N ARG A 73 0.77 2.47 -31.58
CA ARG A 73 0.31 2.06 -32.92
C ARG A 73 -0.74 0.95 -32.84
N ASN A 74 -0.54 -0.03 -31.95
CA ASN A 74 -1.47 -1.14 -31.76
C ASN A 74 -2.80 -0.67 -31.15
N VAL A 75 -2.76 0.20 -30.15
CA VAL A 75 -3.95 0.82 -29.56
C VAL A 75 -4.71 1.62 -30.61
N ALA A 76 -4.03 2.46 -31.39
CA ALA A 76 -4.67 3.22 -32.46
C ALA A 76 -5.31 2.32 -33.53
N GLY A 77 -4.69 1.20 -33.87
CA GLY A 77 -5.24 0.21 -34.82
C GLY A 77 -6.48 -0.50 -34.29
N LEU A 78 -6.47 -0.90 -33.01
CA LEU A 78 -7.61 -1.56 -32.37
C LEU A 78 -8.80 -0.61 -32.23
N THR A 79 -8.57 0.64 -31.82
CA THR A 79 -9.62 1.65 -31.72
C THR A 79 -10.32 1.87 -33.06
N LYS A 80 -9.58 1.91 -34.17
CA LYS A 80 -10.15 2.02 -35.52
C LYS A 80 -10.97 0.79 -35.92
N LYS A 81 -10.56 -0.41 -35.47
CA LYS A 81 -11.26 -1.66 -35.75
C LYS A 81 -12.56 -1.81 -34.96
N CYS A 82 -12.66 -1.19 -33.79
CA CYS A 82 -13.88 -1.18 -32.97
C CYS A 82 -14.89 -0.11 -33.39
N LEU A 83 -14.50 0.85 -34.25
CA LEU A 83 -15.36 1.93 -34.77
C LEU A 83 -15.94 1.65 -36.17
N ASN A 84 -15.57 0.52 -36.79
CA ASN A 84 -16.23 -0.06 -37.97
C ASN A 84 -17.05 -1.28 -37.54
#